data_AF-A0A7G9XVG3-F1
#
_entry.id   AF-A0A7G9XVG3-F1
#
_cell.length_a   1.000
_cell.length_b   1.000
_cell.length_c   1.000
_cell.angle_alpha   90.00
_cell.angle_beta   90.00
_cell.angle_gamma   90.00
#
_symmetry.space_group_name_H-M   'P 1'
#
loop_
_entity.id
_entity.type
_entity.pdbx_description
1 polymer ?
#
loop_
_entity_poly.entity_id
_entity_poly.type
_entity_poly.pdbx_seq_one_letter_code
_entity_poly.pdbx_strand_id
1 'polypeptide(L)'
;FAQDWDTFFKTAVWARDRINEGQFVYALSVAVLHREDCKGIILPPAYEIYPHMFVNSEVINSAYKAKMTQTPAIIHMNFTGTIRNPDQWIAYLGEDVGLNSHHAHWHMDF
;
A
#
# COMPACT_ATOMS: atom_id res chain seq x y z
N PHE A 1 -18.44 -10.19 -16.12
CA PHE A 1 -17.18 -9.42 -16.13
C PHE A 1 -17.31 -8.23 -17.07
N ALA A 2 -16.60 -7.13 -16.81
CA ALA A 2 -16.59 -5.96 -17.69
C ALA A 2 -15.96 -6.32 -19.04
N GLN A 3 -16.68 -6.04 -20.13
CA GLN A 3 -16.29 -6.42 -21.51
C GLN A 3 -15.27 -5.47 -22.13
N ASP A 4 -15.24 -4.22 -21.66
CA ASP A 4 -14.39 -3.16 -22.17
C ASP A 4 -13.82 -2.30 -21.02
N TRP A 5 -12.82 -1.49 -21.36
CA TRP A 5 -12.14 -0.61 -20.41
C TRP A 5 -13.07 0.43 -19.77
N ASP A 6 -14.01 1.00 -20.53
CA ASP A 6 -14.91 2.04 -20.03
C ASP A 6 -15.89 1.46 -18.99
N THR A 7 -16.42 0.27 -19.23
CA THR A 7 -17.22 -0.48 -18.27
C THR A 7 -16.40 -0.81 -17.01
N PHE A 8 -15.15 -1.26 -17.17
CA PHE A 8 -14.27 -1.55 -16.03
C PHE A 8 -14.00 -0.30 -15.20
N PHE A 9 -13.63 0.80 -15.84
CA PHE A 9 -13.34 2.07 -15.20
C PHE A 9 -14.56 2.64 -14.46
N LYS A 10 -15.74 2.67 -15.09
CA LYS A 10 -16.99 3.11 -14.45
C LYS A 10 -17.35 2.25 -13.25
N THR A 11 -17.12 0.93 -13.34
CA THR A 11 -17.34 0.01 -12.22
C THR A 11 -16.36 0.30 -11.09
N ALA A 12 -15.08 0.55 -11.39
CA ALA A 12 -14.08 0.92 -10.38
C ALA A 12 -14.42 2.25 -9.68
N VAL A 13 -14.86 3.26 -10.43
CA VAL A 13 -15.31 4.55 -9.86
C VAL A 13 -16.52 4.35 -8.94
N TRP A 14 -17.50 3.54 -9.35
CA TRP A 14 -18.65 3.22 -8.52
C TRP A 14 -18.26 2.46 -7.24
N ALA A 15 -17.35 1.48 -7.35
CA ALA A 15 -16.89 0.66 -6.23
C ALA A 15 -16.07 1.47 -5.23
N ARG A 16 -15.22 2.40 -5.71
CA ARG A 16 -14.42 3.29 -4.86
C ARG A 16 -15.26 4.09 -3.86
N ASP A 17 -16.48 4.47 -4.25
CA ASP A 17 -17.39 5.30 -3.47
C ASP A 17 -18.30 4.48 -2.53
N ARG A 18 -18.54 3.21 -2.86
CA ARG A 18 -19.59 2.39 -2.21
C ARG A 18 -19.08 1.17 -1.45
N ILE A 19 -17.84 0.78 -1.68
CA ILE A 19 -17.22 -0.40 -1.09
C ILE A 19 -16.13 0.06 -0.11
N ASN A 20 -15.85 -0.76 0.90
CA ASN A 20 -14.73 -0.51 1.81
C ASN A 20 -13.42 -0.30 1.03
N GLU A 21 -12.62 0.66 1.48
CA GLU A 21 -11.37 1.07 0.84
C GLU A 21 -10.36 -0.08 0.73
N GLY A 22 -10.27 -0.94 1.75
CA GLY A 22 -9.45 -2.16 1.77
C GLY A 22 -9.84 -3.14 0.66
N GLN A 23 -11.13 -3.48 0.64
CA GLN A 23 -11.70 -4.39 -0.37
C GLN A 23 -11.55 -3.83 -1.78
N PHE A 24 -11.78 -2.52 -1.96
CA PHE A 24 -11.69 -1.87 -3.26
C PHE A 24 -10.28 -1.93 -3.84
N VAL A 25 -9.25 -1.49 -3.10
CA VAL A 25 -7.88 -1.47 -3.64
C VAL A 25 -7.40 -2.89 -3.92
N TYR A 26 -7.67 -3.84 -3.01
CA TYR A 26 -7.31 -5.24 -3.24
C TYR A 26 -7.94 -5.78 -4.53
N ALA A 27 -9.26 -5.63 -4.67
CA ALA A 27 -9.98 -6.10 -5.86
C ALA A 27 -9.52 -5.39 -7.14
N LEU A 28 -9.25 -4.08 -7.07
CA LEU A 28 -8.74 -3.31 -8.21
C LEU A 28 -7.34 -3.76 -8.63
N SER A 29 -6.42 -3.92 -7.67
CA SER A 29 -5.05 -4.37 -7.95
C SER A 29 -5.03 -5.74 -8.60
N VAL A 30 -5.75 -6.73 -8.04
CA VAL A 30 -5.86 -8.07 -8.63
C VAL A 30 -6.50 -8.02 -10.01
N ALA A 31 -7.56 -7.21 -10.20
CA ALA A 31 -8.21 -7.07 -11.50
C ALA A 31 -7.27 -6.45 -12.55
N VAL A 32 -6.45 -5.46 -12.18
CA VAL A 32 -5.47 -4.85 -13.09
C VAL A 32 -4.37 -5.84 -13.48
N LEU A 33 -3.91 -6.68 -12.55
CA LEU A 33 -2.87 -7.69 -12.83
C LEU A 33 -3.35 -8.77 -13.81
N HIS A 34 -4.61 -9.20 -13.69
CA HIS A 34 -5.12 -10.36 -14.44
C HIS A 34 -5.85 -10.00 -15.74
N ARG A 35 -6.23 -8.74 -15.94
CA ARG A 35 -6.96 -8.33 -17.13
C ARG A 35 -6.03 -8.08 -18.31
N GLU A 36 -6.33 -8.70 -19.45
CA GLU A 36 -5.56 -8.54 -20.69
C GLU A 36 -5.49 -7.09 -21.17
N ASP A 37 -6.58 -6.32 -21.06
CA ASP A 37 -6.65 -4.91 -21.45
C ASP A 37 -5.92 -3.96 -20.48
N CYS A 38 -5.52 -4.46 -19.31
CA CYS A 38 -4.75 -3.71 -18.31
C CYS A 38 -3.23 -3.97 -18.40
N LYS A 39 -2.78 -4.86 -19.30
CA LYS A 39 -1.34 -5.14 -19.46
C LYS A 39 -0.57 -3.87 -19.81
N GLY A 40 0.48 -3.59 -19.04
CA GLY A 40 1.28 -2.38 -19.16
C GLY A 40 0.87 -1.24 -18.22
N ILE A 41 -0.25 -1.36 -17.50
CA ILE A 41 -0.57 -0.46 -16.39
C ILE A 41 0.38 -0.77 -15.22
N ILE A 42 1.05 0.26 -14.74
CA ILE A 42 1.93 0.18 -13.57
C ILE A 42 1.12 0.57 -12.35
N LEU A 43 0.88 -0.39 -11.46
CA LEU A 43 0.27 -0.10 -10.17
C LEU A 43 1.24 0.70 -9.29
N PRO A 44 0.75 1.70 -8.55
CA PRO A 44 1.58 2.39 -7.57
C PRO A 44 2.04 1.42 -6.47
N PRO A 45 3.19 1.68 -5.83
CA PRO A 45 3.67 0.84 -4.75
C PRO A 45 2.67 0.77 -3.59
N ALA A 46 2.56 -0.41 -2.98
CA ALA A 46 1.59 -0.65 -1.91
C ALA A 46 1.82 0.28 -0.68
N TYR A 47 3.06 0.63 -0.39
CA TYR A 47 3.43 1.52 0.72
C TYR A 47 3.04 2.99 0.51
N GLU A 48 2.74 3.41 -0.72
CA GLU A 48 2.20 4.76 -0.99
C GLU A 48 0.68 4.81 -0.87
N ILE A 49 0.00 3.70 -1.17
CA ILE A 49 -1.45 3.59 -1.06
C ILE A 49 -1.90 3.27 0.37
N TYR A 50 -1.14 2.42 1.07
CA TYR A 50 -1.41 1.99 2.45
C TYR A 50 -0.25 2.28 3.39
N PRO A 51 0.16 3.55 3.59
CA PRO A 51 1.29 3.86 4.45
C PRO A 51 1.15 3.29 5.86
N HIS A 52 -0.07 3.23 6.41
CA HIS A 52 -0.36 2.65 7.73
C HIS A 52 0.04 1.18 7.91
N MET A 53 0.20 0.41 6.83
CA MET A 53 0.65 -0.98 6.90
C MET A 53 2.17 -1.14 6.80
N PHE A 54 2.89 -0.09 6.41
CA PHE A 54 4.33 -0.15 6.13
C PHE A 54 5.16 0.79 7.01
N VAL A 55 4.53 1.74 7.72
CA VAL A 55 5.21 2.67 8.61
C VAL A 55 4.70 2.62 10.03
N ASN A 56 5.60 2.89 10.98
CA ASN A 56 5.29 2.87 12.40
C ASN A 56 4.32 3.99 12.81
N SER A 57 3.52 3.75 13.85
CA SER A 57 2.50 4.71 14.31
C SER A 57 3.10 6.07 14.72
N GLU A 58 4.34 6.09 15.22
CA GLU A 58 5.06 7.34 15.54
C GLU A 58 5.29 8.23 14.31
N VAL A 59 5.61 7.61 13.17
CA VAL A 59 5.80 8.29 11.88
C VAL A 59 4.46 8.80 11.37
N ILE A 60 3.40 7.98 11.43
CA ILE A 60 2.04 8.38 11.05
C ILE A 60 1.56 9.57 11.88
N ASN A 61 1.74 9.54 13.20
CA ASN A 61 1.36 10.64 14.09
C ASN A 61 2.14 11.92 13.77
N SER A 62 3.43 11.79 13.47
CA SER A 62 4.27 12.93 13.05
C SER A 62 3.80 13.50 11.71
N ALA A 63 3.40 12.64 10.77
CA ALA A 63 2.83 13.06 9.49
C ALA A 63 1.47 13.77 9.66
N TYR A 64 0.62 13.29 10.57
CA TYR A 64 -0.62 13.99 10.93
C TYR A 64 -0.35 15.37 11.51
N LYS A 65 0.63 15.49 12.42
CA LYS A 65 1.02 16.80 12.96
C LYS A 65 1.50 17.74 11.85
N ALA A 66 2.37 17.27 10.97
CA ALA A 66 2.87 18.04 9.83
C ALA A 66 1.72 18.50 8.90
N LYS A 67 0.72 17.64 8.68
CA LYS A 67 -0.47 17.99 7.90
C LYS A 67 -1.35 19.03 8.60
N MET A 68 -1.52 18.92 9.91
CA MET A 68 -2.27 19.89 10.72
C MET A 68 -1.61 21.26 10.77
N THR A 69 -0.26 21.33 10.76
CA THR A 69 0.51 22.58 10.75
C THR A 69 0.85 23.09 9.34
N GLN A 70 0.45 22.35 8.30
CA GLN A 70 0.72 22.67 6.89
C GLN A 70 2.22 22.88 6.59
N THR A 71 3.09 22.20 7.34
CA THR A 71 4.55 22.26 7.16
C THR A 71 5.03 20.99 6.49
N PRO A 72 5.67 21.05 5.31
CA PRO A 72 6.34 19.90 4.72
C PRO A 72 7.36 19.32 5.71
N ALA A 73 7.37 18.00 5.87
CA ALA A 73 8.26 17.32 6.81
C ALA A 73 8.86 16.08 6.16
N ILE A 74 10.16 15.88 6.36
CA ILE A 74 10.84 14.60 6.12
C ILE A 74 10.96 13.93 7.50
N ILE A 75 10.30 12.79 7.65
CA ILE A 75 10.22 12.08 8.93
C ILE A 75 11.06 10.82 8.82
N HIS A 76 12.09 10.71 9.64
CA HIS A 76 12.92 9.50 9.71
C HIS A 76 12.20 8.43 10.51
N MET A 77 12.14 7.22 9.95
CA MET A 77 11.61 6.04 10.62
C MET A 77 12.76 5.22 11.23
N ASN A 78 12.57 4.75 12.45
CA ASN A 78 13.40 3.73 13.07
C ASN A 78 12.64 2.40 13.12
N PHE A 79 13.38 1.30 13.05
CA PHE A 79 12.82 -0.05 13.19
C PHE A 79 12.16 -0.24 14.56
N THR A 80 11.15 -1.11 14.63
CA THR A 80 10.45 -1.39 15.88
C THR A 80 11.35 -2.13 16.87
N GLY A 81 11.07 -2.01 18.18
CA GLY A 81 11.75 -2.79 19.23
C GLY A 81 12.92 -2.08 19.92
N THR A 82 13.73 -2.85 20.65
CA THR A 82 14.94 -2.34 21.34
C THR A 82 16.11 -3.30 21.18
N ILE A 83 17.34 -2.79 21.27
CA ILE A 83 18.59 -3.56 21.03
C ILE A 83 18.71 -4.79 21.95
N ARG A 84 17.95 -4.82 23.05
CA ARG A 84 17.87 -5.95 23.98
C ARG A 84 17.15 -7.17 23.40
N ASN A 85 16.31 -6.97 22.37
CA ASN A 85 15.65 -8.06 21.66
C ASN A 85 16.56 -8.51 20.50
N PRO A 86 17.10 -9.75 20.52
CA PRO A 86 17.93 -10.27 19.44
C PRO A 86 17.22 -10.32 18.09
N ASP A 87 15.89 -10.49 18.07
CA ASP A 87 15.11 -10.52 16.82
C ASP A 87 15.17 -9.17 16.10
N GLN A 88 15.44 -8.09 16.82
CA GLN A 88 15.55 -6.75 16.24
C GLN A 88 16.78 -6.61 15.33
N TRP A 89 17.78 -7.48 15.46
CA TRP A 89 18.98 -7.44 14.63
C TRP A 89 18.68 -7.69 13.15
N ILE A 90 17.57 -8.38 12.87
CA ILE A 90 17.08 -8.66 11.51
C ILE A 90 15.84 -7.84 11.15
N ALA A 91 15.47 -6.85 11.96
CA ALA A 91 14.28 -6.02 11.70
C ALA A 91 14.36 -5.30 10.34
N TYR A 92 15.57 -4.94 9.90
CA TYR A 92 15.78 -4.33 8.58
C TYR A 92 15.34 -5.22 7.41
N LEU A 93 15.22 -6.54 7.61
CA LEU A 93 14.72 -7.47 6.61
C LEU A 93 13.19 -7.60 6.71
N GLY A 94 12.69 -7.90 7.91
CA GLY A 94 11.25 -8.14 8.12
C GLY A 94 10.37 -6.89 7.99
N GLU A 95 10.91 -5.72 8.32
CA GLU A 95 10.23 -4.42 8.22
C GLU A 95 10.59 -3.68 6.91
N ASP A 96 11.34 -4.30 6.00
CA ASP A 96 11.63 -3.68 4.71
C ASP A 96 10.35 -3.47 3.89
N VAL A 97 10.18 -2.27 3.37
CA VAL A 97 8.98 -1.90 2.59
C VAL A 97 8.93 -2.63 1.25
N GLY A 98 10.10 -2.91 0.66
CA GLY A 98 10.23 -3.63 -0.61
C GLY A 98 9.90 -5.11 -0.45
N LEU A 99 10.43 -5.76 0.57
CA LEU A 99 10.18 -7.18 0.84
C LEU A 99 8.71 -7.44 1.16
N ASN A 100 8.10 -6.59 1.99
CA ASN A 100 6.67 -6.68 2.29
C ASN A 100 5.80 -6.40 1.05
N SER A 101 6.19 -5.42 0.21
CA SER A 101 5.49 -5.15 -1.05
C SER A 101 5.61 -6.30 -2.04
N HIS A 102 6.78 -6.96 -2.11
CA HIS A 102 7.00 -8.13 -2.94
C HIS A 102 6.12 -9.30 -2.51
N HIS A 103 6.08 -9.59 -1.21
CA HIS A 103 5.23 -10.64 -0.67
C HIS A 103 3.75 -10.38 -0.99
N ALA A 104 3.27 -9.16 -0.78
CA ALA A 104 1.89 -8.79 -1.10
C ALA A 104 1.60 -8.93 -2.61
N HIS A 105 2.52 -8.49 -3.47
CA HIS A 105 2.36 -8.60 -4.92
C HIS A 105 2.32 -10.06 -5.39
N TRP A 106 3.14 -10.93 -4.80
CA TRP A 106 3.16 -12.36 -5.13
C TRP A 106 1.80 -13.03 -4.85
N HIS A 107 1.16 -12.73 -3.70
CA HIS A 107 -0.20 -13.22 -3.39
C HIS A 107 -1.30 -12.61 -4.27
N MET A 108 -1.03 -11.50 -4.94
CA MET A 108 -1.99 -10.88 -5.86
C MET A 108 -1.85 -11.41 -7.29
N ASP A 109 -0.74 -12.07 -7.63
CA ASP A 109 -0.43 -12.59 -8.98
C ASP A 109 -0.77 -14.09 -9.12
N PHE A 110 -0.71 -14.84 -8.01
CA PHE A 110 -0.96 -16.29 -7.94
C PHE A 110 -2.09 -16.64 -6.98
#